data_AF-A0A2N6AM42-F1
#
_entry.id   AF-A0A2N6AM42-F1
#
_cell.length_a   1.000
_cell.length_b   1.000
_cell.length_c   1.000
_cell.angle_alpha   90.00
_cell.angle_beta   90.00
_cell.angle_gamma   90.00
#
_symmetry.space_group_name_H-M   'P 1'
#
loop_
_entity.id
_entity.type
_entity.pdbx_description
1 polymer ?
#
loop_
_entity_poly.entity_id
_entity_poly.type
_entity_poly.pdbx_seq_one_letter_code
_entity_poly.pdbx_strand_id
1 'polypeptide(L)'
;DIDHAKKLCYIIKLLATARRNNKTFEFHVHPVLLKKDHPLASVNNEFNALFVKGNAVGELMLYGKGAGSMPTGSAVLGDVMEIGKRISEKPSVSHANKNGYMSSLESVGEGLSEYYIRFQVKDQPGVLGNIATIMGENGISLKSVVQRGKPGEKSVPLVFITHAVERKNLDKALEEIQKSETINEVASIMKVKR
;
A
#
# COMPACT_ATOMS: atom_id res chain seq x y z
N ASP A 1 -8.31 -12.66 3.64
CA ASP A 1 -8.11 -11.23 4.01
C ASP A 1 -9.25 -10.31 3.64
N ILE A 2 -9.83 -10.40 2.43
CA ILE A 2 -10.93 -9.51 1.97
C ILE A 2 -12.08 -9.42 2.99
N ASP A 3 -12.56 -10.55 3.51
CA ASP A 3 -13.65 -10.56 4.51
C ASP A 3 -13.27 -9.88 5.83
N HIS A 4 -12.03 -10.07 6.30
CA HIS A 4 -11.52 -9.41 7.50
C HIS A 4 -11.40 -7.90 7.29
N ALA A 5 -10.82 -7.48 6.16
CA ALA A 5 -10.75 -6.07 5.77
C ALA A 5 -12.15 -5.44 5.72
N LYS A 6 -13.13 -6.11 5.09
CA LYS A 6 -14.51 -5.62 4.99
C LYS A 6 -15.17 -5.40 6.35
N LYS A 7 -14.95 -6.33 7.29
CA LYS A 7 -15.40 -6.26 8.69
C LYS A 7 -14.75 -5.12 9.48
N LEU A 8 -13.53 -4.76 9.11
CA LEU A 8 -12.77 -3.65 9.70
C LEU A 8 -13.01 -2.31 8.97
N CYS A 9 -13.96 -2.25 8.04
CA CYS A 9 -14.25 -1.07 7.20
C CYS A 9 -13.11 -0.65 6.25
N TYR A 10 -12.35 -1.63 5.77
CA TYR A 10 -11.33 -1.48 4.74
C TYR A 10 -11.68 -2.26 3.46
N ILE A 11 -11.03 -1.89 2.36
CA ILE A 11 -11.04 -2.56 1.06
C ILE A 11 -9.59 -2.81 0.65
N ILE A 12 -9.31 -3.97 0.07
CA ILE A 12 -7.98 -4.30 -0.45
C ILE A 12 -7.89 -3.83 -1.90
N LYS A 13 -6.86 -3.04 -2.23
CA LYS A 13 -6.53 -2.64 -3.60
C LYS A 13 -5.04 -2.90 -3.88
N LEU A 14 -4.71 -3.32 -5.09
CA LEU A 14 -3.32 -3.36 -5.55
C LEU A 14 -2.93 -1.94 -5.98
N LEU A 15 -1.97 -1.33 -5.28
CA LEU A 15 -1.55 0.04 -5.56
C LEU A 15 -0.08 0.07 -5.97
N ALA A 16 0.19 0.77 -7.06
CA ALA A 16 1.50 1.34 -7.33
C ALA A 16 1.56 2.71 -6.65
N THR A 17 2.50 2.90 -5.72
CA THR A 17 2.69 4.20 -5.07
C THR A 17 4.10 4.71 -5.32
N ALA A 18 4.21 6.04 -5.38
CA ALA A 18 5.46 6.75 -5.48
C ALA A 18 5.34 7.99 -4.58
N ARG A 19 6.23 8.10 -3.59
CA ARG A 19 6.23 9.18 -2.61
C ARG A 19 7.62 9.77 -2.49
N ARG A 20 7.71 11.10 -2.64
CA ARG A 20 8.92 11.86 -2.36
C ARG A 20 8.89 12.37 -0.93
N ASN A 21 9.94 12.09 -0.16
CA ASN A 21 10.17 12.65 1.17
C ASN A 21 11.54 13.34 1.18
N ASN A 22 11.57 14.68 1.11
CA ASN A 22 12.84 15.44 1.06
C ASN A 22 13.81 14.94 -0.03
N LYS A 23 14.86 14.21 0.38
CA LYS A 23 15.90 13.61 -0.47
C LYS A 23 15.69 12.12 -0.75
N THR A 24 14.59 11.51 -0.31
CA THR A 24 14.30 10.10 -0.57
C THR A 24 13.06 9.93 -1.43
N PHE A 25 13.02 8.79 -2.13
CA PHE A 25 11.89 8.37 -2.93
C PHE A 25 11.50 6.95 -2.54
N GLU A 26 10.24 6.77 -2.16
CA GLU A 26 9.65 5.48 -1.84
C GLU A 26 8.75 5.08 -3.00
N PHE A 27 8.97 3.90 -3.58
CA PHE A 27 8.13 3.35 -4.64
C PHE A 27 7.92 1.86 -4.45
N HIS A 28 6.68 1.41 -4.60
CA HIS A 28 6.32 0.00 -4.40
C HIS A 28 5.00 -0.33 -5.07
N VAL A 29 4.83 -1.61 -5.40
CA VAL A 29 3.57 -2.18 -5.85
C VAL A 29 3.21 -3.33 -4.91
N HIS A 30 2.13 -3.18 -4.16
CA HIS A 30 1.65 -4.23 -3.25
C HIS A 30 0.16 -4.07 -2.92
N PRO A 31 -0.51 -5.12 -2.43
CA PRO A 31 -1.83 -5.01 -1.84
C PRO A 31 -1.83 -4.05 -0.64
N VAL A 32 -2.81 -3.15 -0.60
CA VAL A 32 -2.99 -2.13 0.45
C VAL A 32 -4.41 -2.20 0.96
N LEU A 33 -4.58 -2.11 2.28
CA LEU A 33 -5.87 -1.82 2.91
C LEU A 33 -6.14 -0.32 2.82
N LEU A 34 -7.10 0.05 1.99
CA LEU A 34 -7.68 1.40 1.94
C LEU A 34 -8.90 1.46 2.85
N LYS A 35 -9.09 2.57 3.55
CA LYS A 35 -10.39 2.83 4.15
C LYS A 35 -11.47 2.91 3.06
N LYS A 36 -12.69 2.52 3.40
CA LYS A 36 -13.83 2.51 2.46
C LYS A 36 -14.17 3.89 1.88
N ASP A 37 -13.87 4.97 2.61
CA ASP A 37 -14.09 6.36 2.22
C ASP A 37 -12.97 6.95 1.35
N HIS A 38 -11.84 6.25 1.20
CA HIS A 38 -10.75 6.71 0.34
C HIS A 38 -11.19 6.71 -1.15
N PRO A 39 -10.90 7.73 -1.96
CA PRO A 39 -11.36 7.82 -3.35
C PRO A 39 -11.03 6.59 -4.20
N LEU A 40 -9.79 6.08 -4.09
CA LEU A 40 -9.34 4.85 -4.77
C LEU A 40 -10.09 3.57 -4.35
N ALA A 41 -10.78 3.56 -3.20
CA ALA A 41 -11.52 2.37 -2.75
C ALA A 41 -12.73 2.07 -3.65
N SER A 42 -13.30 3.11 -4.28
CA SER A 42 -14.45 3.02 -5.19
C SER A 42 -14.10 2.59 -6.63
N VAL A 43 -12.81 2.53 -6.98
CA VAL A 43 -12.34 2.19 -8.33
C VAL A 43 -12.40 0.67 -8.52
N ASN A 44 -13.32 0.20 -9.35
CA ASN A 44 -13.60 -1.22 -9.54
C ASN A 44 -13.47 -1.65 -11.01
N ASN A 45 -13.34 -2.97 -11.22
CA ASN A 45 -13.25 -3.60 -12.54
C ASN A 45 -12.06 -3.08 -13.37
N GLU A 46 -12.24 -2.83 -14.66
CA GLU A 46 -11.19 -2.41 -15.61
C GLU A 46 -10.80 -0.92 -15.52
N PHE A 47 -11.38 -0.20 -14.57
CA PHE A 47 -11.05 1.20 -14.35
C PHE A 47 -9.74 1.33 -13.56
N ASN A 48 -8.89 2.23 -14.03
CA ASN A 48 -7.70 2.66 -13.33
C ASN A 48 -7.93 4.06 -12.76
N ALA A 49 -7.17 4.39 -11.72
CA ALA A 49 -7.11 5.75 -11.21
C ALA A 49 -5.69 6.11 -10.81
N LEU A 50 -5.33 7.36 -11.10
CA LEU A 50 -4.11 7.99 -10.62
C LEU A 50 -4.49 9.06 -9.60
N PHE A 51 -4.08 8.86 -8.35
CA PHE A 51 -4.28 9.81 -7.26
C PHE A 51 -2.98 10.55 -6.97
N VAL A 52 -2.95 11.86 -7.17
CA VAL A 52 -1.77 12.72 -7.02
C VAL A 52 -2.00 13.71 -5.90
N LYS A 53 -1.04 13.83 -4.99
CA LYS A 53 -1.03 14.85 -3.94
C LYS A 53 0.11 15.84 -4.21
N GLY A 54 -0.24 17.05 -4.64
CA GLY A 54 0.69 18.15 -4.84
C GLY A 54 0.66 19.17 -3.70
N ASN A 55 1.74 19.94 -3.56
CA ASN A 55 1.87 20.99 -2.55
C ASN A 55 0.90 22.17 -2.78
N ALA A 56 0.65 22.54 -4.04
CA ALA A 56 -0.23 23.66 -4.41
C ALA A 56 -1.59 23.20 -4.94
N VAL A 57 -1.62 22.18 -5.81
CA VAL A 57 -2.88 21.67 -6.42
C VAL A 57 -3.71 20.83 -5.45
N GLY A 58 -3.14 20.41 -4.31
CA GLY A 58 -3.81 19.52 -3.37
C GLY A 58 -3.97 18.12 -3.95
N GLU A 59 -5.17 17.54 -3.80
CA GLU A 59 -5.47 16.16 -4.20
C GLU A 59 -6.18 16.16 -5.55
N LEU A 60 -5.61 15.43 -6.52
CA LEU A 60 -6.14 15.24 -7.86
C LEU A 60 -6.35 13.76 -8.12
N MET A 61 -7.49 13.39 -8.69
CA MET A 61 -7.78 12.02 -9.13
C MET A 61 -8.10 12.02 -10.62
N LEU A 62 -7.30 11.30 -11.40
CA LEU A 62 -7.58 10.97 -12.79
C LEU A 62 -8.19 9.58 -12.82
N TYR A 63 -9.35 9.42 -13.43
CA TYR A 63 -10.12 8.18 -13.44
C TYR A 63 -10.58 7.85 -14.85
N GLY A 64 -10.43 6.59 -15.26
CA GLY A 64 -10.85 6.14 -16.58
C GLY A 64 -10.48 4.68 -16.85
N LYS A 65 -10.82 4.20 -18.05
CA LYS A 65 -10.42 2.85 -18.47
C LYS A 65 -8.92 2.84 -18.76
N GLY A 66 -8.17 2.00 -18.05
CA GLY A 66 -6.73 1.89 -18.22
C GLY A 66 -6.29 0.80 -19.22
N ALA A 67 -7.25 0.03 -19.72
CA ALA A 67 -7.03 -1.02 -20.70
C ALA A 67 -8.22 -1.09 -21.68
N GLY A 68 -7.98 -1.70 -22.84
CA GLY A 68 -8.96 -1.88 -23.91
C GLY A 68 -8.50 -1.24 -25.22
N SER A 69 -8.94 -1.81 -26.34
CA SER A 69 -8.50 -1.38 -27.68
C SER A 69 -8.75 0.11 -27.95
N MET A 70 -9.94 0.61 -27.60
CA MET A 70 -10.32 2.01 -27.84
C MET A 70 -9.60 3.00 -26.91
N PRO A 71 -9.57 2.84 -25.57
CA PRO A 71 -8.81 3.73 -24.69
C PRO A 71 -7.32 3.79 -25.03
N THR A 72 -6.70 2.64 -25.32
CA THR A 72 -5.29 2.59 -25.71
C THR A 72 -5.06 3.25 -27.07
N GLY A 73 -5.91 2.98 -28.07
CA GLY A 73 -5.83 3.61 -29.38
C GLY A 73 -5.98 5.14 -29.32
N SER A 74 -6.84 5.64 -28.43
CA SER A 74 -7.01 7.08 -28.19
C SER A 74 -5.72 7.74 -27.66
N ALA A 75 -5.02 7.09 -26.75
CA ALA A 75 -3.75 7.60 -26.22
C ALA A 75 -2.67 7.65 -27.31
N VAL A 76 -2.53 6.57 -28.08
CA VAL A 76 -1.59 6.48 -29.21
C VAL A 76 -1.86 7.56 -30.25
N LEU A 77 -3.14 7.76 -30.63
CA LEU A 77 -3.50 8.80 -31.60
C LEU A 77 -3.18 10.21 -31.10
N GLY A 78 -3.37 10.48 -29.81
CA GLY A 78 -2.99 11.74 -29.18
C GLY A 78 -1.50 12.05 -29.36
N ASP A 79 -0.64 11.08 -29.07
CA ASP A 79 0.81 11.20 -29.26
C ASP A 79 1.18 11.41 -30.74
N VAL A 80 0.54 10.66 -31.66
CA VAL A 80 0.76 10.82 -33.11
C VAL A 80 0.39 12.22 -33.59
N MET A 81 -0.75 12.76 -33.14
CA MET A 81 -1.17 14.13 -33.48
C MET A 81 -0.20 15.18 -32.92
N GLU A 82 0.27 15.00 -31.68
CA GLU A 82 1.26 15.89 -31.08
C GLU A 82 2.60 15.87 -31.84
N ILE A 83 3.09 14.69 -32.21
CA ILE A 83 4.30 14.53 -33.03
C ILE A 83 4.11 15.19 -34.39
N GLY A 84 2.98 14.95 -35.07
CA GLY A 84 2.67 15.56 -36.37
C GLY A 84 2.65 17.09 -36.31
N LYS A 85 2.03 17.65 -35.26
CA LYS A 85 2.03 19.10 -35.02
C LYS A 85 3.45 19.64 -34.84
N ARG A 86 4.29 18.99 -34.03
CA ARG A 86 5.69 19.40 -33.79
C ARG A 86 6.54 19.36 -35.06
N ILE A 87 6.34 18.36 -35.92
CA ILE A 87 7.02 18.27 -37.23
C ILE A 87 6.61 19.45 -38.12
N SER A 88 5.31 19.78 -38.14
CA SER A 88 4.76 20.88 -38.95
C SER A 88 5.21 22.26 -38.48
N GLU A 89 5.41 22.46 -37.17
CA GLU A 89 5.76 23.76 -36.58
C GLU A 89 7.25 24.13 -36.68
N LYS A 90 8.11 23.28 -37.28
CA LYS A 90 9.60 23.34 -37.28
C LYS A 90 10.17 23.25 -35.83
N PRO A 91 11.44 22.82 -35.61
CA PRO A 91 11.93 22.55 -34.26
C PRO A 91 12.16 23.86 -33.48
N SER A 92 11.10 24.40 -32.90
CA SER A 92 11.17 25.48 -31.93
C SER A 92 11.47 24.89 -30.56
N VAL A 93 12.74 25.02 -30.17
CA VAL A 93 13.31 24.77 -28.83
C VAL A 93 13.06 23.36 -28.31
N SER A 94 14.12 22.55 -28.38
CA SER A 94 14.24 21.33 -27.60
C SER A 94 13.88 21.63 -26.14
N HIS A 95 12.72 21.14 -25.71
CA HIS A 95 12.54 20.81 -24.31
C HIS A 95 13.37 19.55 -24.09
N ALA A 96 14.71 19.72 -24.11
CA ALA A 96 15.56 18.82 -23.38
C ALA A 96 14.96 18.81 -21.98
N ASN A 97 14.26 17.74 -21.64
CA ASN A 97 13.85 17.48 -20.28
C ASN A 97 15.13 17.62 -19.48
N LYS A 98 15.29 18.76 -18.81
CA LYS A 98 16.37 18.96 -17.87
C LYS A 98 16.02 17.98 -16.75
N ASN A 99 16.53 16.76 -16.87
CA ASN A 99 16.56 15.73 -15.83
C ASN A 99 17.45 16.17 -14.65
N GLY A 100 17.55 17.48 -14.38
CA GLY A 100 18.34 18.06 -13.30
C GLY A 100 17.71 17.87 -11.92
N TYR A 101 16.54 17.23 -11.83
CA TYR A 101 15.86 16.96 -10.56
C TYR A 101 16.09 15.54 -10.02
N MET A 102 16.80 14.67 -10.75
CA MET A 102 16.99 13.26 -10.35
C MET A 102 18.35 12.91 -9.74
N SER A 103 19.31 13.83 -9.70
CA SER A 103 20.60 13.57 -9.06
C SER A 103 20.46 13.65 -7.53
N SER A 104 20.43 12.49 -6.86
CA SER A 104 20.51 12.25 -5.40
C SER A 104 19.25 11.78 -4.65
N LEU A 105 18.20 11.30 -5.34
CA LEU A 105 17.10 10.66 -4.60
C LEU A 105 17.48 9.21 -4.24
N GLU A 106 17.67 8.96 -2.95
CA GLU A 106 17.89 7.62 -2.43
C GLU A 106 16.56 6.84 -2.41
N SER A 107 16.58 5.66 -3.03
CA SER A 107 15.47 4.71 -2.93
C SER A 107 15.45 4.12 -1.52
N VAL A 108 14.31 4.24 -0.84
CA VAL A 108 14.09 3.62 0.47
C VAL A 108 12.98 2.57 0.38
N GLY A 109 13.03 1.57 1.28
CA GLY A 109 12.01 0.52 1.37
C GLY A 109 10.64 1.04 1.82
N GLU A 110 9.79 0.15 2.36
CA GLU A 110 8.38 0.47 2.69
C GLU A 110 8.19 1.53 3.79
N GLY A 111 9.26 1.96 4.47
CA GLY A 111 9.28 3.09 5.40
C GLY A 111 8.23 3.03 6.51
N LEU A 112 7.80 4.22 6.94
CA LEU A 112 6.81 4.42 8.00
C LEU A 112 5.37 4.24 7.47
N SER A 113 4.64 3.26 8.01
CA SER A 113 3.24 3.01 7.67
C SER A 113 2.48 2.35 8.80
N GLU A 114 1.14 2.46 8.78
CA GLU A 114 0.28 1.51 9.49
C GLU A 114 0.30 0.17 8.74
N TYR A 115 0.21 -0.94 9.47
CA TYR A 115 0.18 -2.29 8.91
C TYR A 115 -1.01 -3.08 9.44
N TYR A 116 -1.64 -3.82 8.54
CA TYR A 116 -2.54 -4.92 8.82
C TYR A 116 -1.72 -6.20 8.85
N ILE A 117 -1.84 -6.97 9.92
CA ILE A 117 -1.11 -8.22 10.11
C ILE A 117 -2.14 -9.27 10.52
N ARG A 118 -2.14 -10.41 9.83
CA ARG A 118 -2.96 -11.56 10.20
C ARG A 118 -2.05 -12.72 10.52
N PHE A 119 -2.14 -13.21 11.75
CA PHE A 119 -1.52 -14.46 12.17
C PHE A 119 -2.55 -15.59 12.17
N GLN A 120 -2.08 -16.82 11.92
CA GLN A 120 -2.77 -18.01 12.40
C GLN A 120 -2.11 -18.41 13.71
N VAL A 121 -2.89 -18.47 14.78
CA VAL A 121 -2.36 -18.72 16.12
C VAL A 121 -3.02 -19.94 16.75
N LYS A 122 -2.30 -20.58 17.68
CA LYS A 122 -2.86 -21.66 18.51
C LYS A 122 -3.99 -21.08 19.37
N ASP A 123 -5.11 -21.78 19.50
CA ASP A 123 -6.21 -21.32 20.35
C ASP A 123 -5.93 -21.66 21.83
N GLN A 124 -5.05 -20.87 22.46
CA GLN A 124 -4.58 -21.07 23.83
C GLN A 124 -4.53 -19.73 24.59
N PRO A 125 -4.79 -19.72 25.90
CA PRO A 125 -4.59 -18.53 26.74
C PRO A 125 -3.15 -18.00 26.65
N GLY A 126 -2.99 -16.67 26.71
CA GLY A 126 -1.68 -16.02 26.72
C GLY A 126 -1.07 -15.71 25.35
N VAL A 127 -1.57 -16.33 24.27
CA VAL A 127 -1.09 -16.11 22.89
C VAL A 127 -1.13 -14.64 22.47
N LEU A 128 -2.28 -13.97 22.66
CA LEU A 128 -2.42 -12.54 22.37
C LEU A 128 -1.47 -11.70 23.24
N GLY A 129 -1.36 -12.02 24.53
CA GLY A 129 -0.49 -11.30 25.46
C GLY A 129 0.97 -11.37 25.03
N ASN A 130 1.45 -12.55 24.67
CA ASN A 130 2.81 -12.76 24.19
C ASN A 130 3.10 -11.92 22.92
N ILE A 131 2.23 -12.01 21.91
CA ILE A 131 2.39 -11.24 20.67
C ILE A 131 2.37 -9.73 20.95
N ALA A 132 1.45 -9.26 21.81
CA ALA A 132 1.34 -7.86 22.16
C ALA A 132 2.58 -7.35 22.92
N THR A 133 3.14 -8.16 23.82
CA THR A 133 4.39 -7.86 24.53
C THR A 133 5.56 -7.72 23.56
N ILE A 134 5.78 -8.68 22.66
CA ILE A 134 6.86 -8.62 21.66
C ILE A 134 6.71 -7.39 20.75
N MET A 135 5.49 -7.08 20.32
CA MET A 135 5.22 -5.87 19.55
C MET A 135 5.56 -4.61 20.35
N GLY A 136 5.17 -4.54 21.63
CA GLY A 136 5.50 -3.43 22.52
C GLY A 136 7.00 -3.25 22.75
N GLU A 137 7.75 -4.33 22.95
CA GLU A 137 9.22 -4.33 23.12
C GLU A 137 9.95 -3.81 21.86
N ASN A 138 9.35 -4.00 20.68
CA ASN A 138 9.85 -3.45 19.42
C ASN A 138 9.27 -2.07 19.08
N GLY A 139 8.61 -1.41 20.04
CA GLY A 139 8.07 -0.06 19.89
C GLY A 139 6.86 0.05 18.96
N ILE A 140 6.09 -1.04 18.80
CA ILE A 140 4.94 -1.11 17.91
C ILE A 140 3.66 -0.91 18.72
N SER A 141 2.98 0.21 18.48
CA SER A 141 1.68 0.48 19.09
C SER A 141 0.55 -0.15 18.27
N LEU A 142 -0.41 -0.75 18.97
CA LEU A 142 -1.57 -1.44 18.38
C LEU A 142 -2.77 -0.50 18.32
N LYS A 143 -3.35 -0.36 17.12
CA LYS A 143 -4.55 0.44 16.86
C LYS A 143 -5.83 -0.37 16.99
N SER A 144 -5.80 -1.64 16.57
CA SER A 144 -6.94 -2.54 16.65
C SER A 144 -6.47 -3.98 16.72
N VAL A 145 -7.18 -4.81 17.49
CA VAL A 145 -6.96 -6.26 17.57
C VAL A 145 -8.29 -6.95 17.42
N VAL A 146 -8.36 -7.98 16.56
CA VAL A 146 -9.56 -8.78 16.34
C VAL A 146 -9.19 -10.25 16.24
N GLN A 147 -9.72 -11.05 17.18
CA GLN A 147 -9.71 -12.51 17.11
C GLN A 147 -11.13 -12.97 16.78
N ARG A 148 -11.29 -13.76 15.73
CA ARG A 148 -12.58 -14.38 15.39
C ARG A 148 -12.36 -15.84 15.03
N GLY A 149 -12.28 -16.68 16.06
CA GLY A 149 -12.27 -18.14 15.89
C GLY A 149 -13.66 -18.68 15.59
N LYS A 150 -13.73 -19.89 15.03
CA LYS A 150 -14.95 -20.70 15.04
C LYS A 150 -14.85 -21.79 16.12
N PRO A 151 -15.97 -22.20 16.74
CA PRO A 151 -15.96 -23.31 17.69
C PRO A 151 -15.33 -24.57 17.08
N GLY A 152 -14.37 -25.17 17.78
CA GLY A 152 -13.72 -26.43 17.38
C GLY A 152 -12.48 -26.28 16.47
N GLU A 153 -12.09 -25.07 16.06
CA GLU A 153 -10.85 -24.86 15.31
C GLU A 153 -9.63 -24.84 16.26
N LYS A 154 -8.60 -25.65 15.96
CA LYS A 154 -7.33 -25.66 16.72
C LYS A 154 -6.43 -24.45 16.43
N SER A 155 -6.69 -23.75 15.33
CA SER A 155 -5.98 -22.56 14.88
C SER A 155 -6.98 -21.48 14.56
N VAL A 156 -6.78 -20.29 15.09
CA VAL A 156 -7.71 -19.17 14.96
C VAL A 156 -7.00 -17.95 14.36
N PRO A 157 -7.67 -17.16 13.52
CA PRO A 157 -7.08 -15.95 12.95
C PRO A 157 -7.04 -14.85 14.01
N LEU A 158 -5.84 -14.29 14.22
CA LEU A 158 -5.62 -13.12 15.05
C LEU A 158 -5.12 -11.97 14.18
N VAL A 159 -5.91 -10.91 14.10
CA VAL A 159 -5.69 -9.76 13.22
C VAL A 159 -5.29 -8.55 14.05
N PHE A 160 -4.23 -7.88 13.63
CA PHE A 160 -3.75 -6.63 14.19
C PHE A 160 -3.77 -5.54 13.13
N ILE A 161 -4.11 -4.31 13.55
CA ILE A 161 -3.76 -3.09 12.85
C ILE A 161 -2.84 -2.29 13.77
N THR A 162 -1.67 -1.91 13.27
CA THR A 162 -0.70 -1.10 14.02
C THR A 162 -0.97 0.38 13.82
N HIS A 163 -0.46 1.21 14.73
CA HIS A 163 -0.12 2.60 14.40
C HIS A 163 1.07 2.64 13.42
N ALA A 164 1.43 3.85 12.99
CA ALA A 164 2.55 4.04 12.07
C ALA A 164 3.86 3.51 12.69
N VAL A 165 4.52 2.59 12.00
CA VAL A 165 5.77 1.95 12.42
C VAL A 165 6.71 1.81 11.23
N GLU A 166 8.01 1.92 11.49
CA GLU A 166 9.04 1.66 10.48
C GLU A 166 9.07 0.17 10.13
N ARG A 167 9.13 -0.15 8.84
CA ARG A 167 9.08 -1.55 8.36
C ARG A 167 10.10 -2.45 9.06
N LYS A 168 11.33 -1.96 9.28
CA LYS A 168 12.40 -2.70 9.97
C LYS A 168 12.03 -3.14 11.40
N ASN A 169 11.28 -2.32 12.14
CA ASN A 169 10.87 -2.64 13.51
C ASN A 169 9.78 -3.71 13.48
N LEU A 170 8.87 -3.61 12.51
CA LEU A 170 7.86 -4.64 12.28
C LEU A 170 8.50 -5.98 11.92
N ASP A 171 9.45 -6.00 10.99
CA ASP A 171 10.12 -7.24 10.58
C ASP A 171 10.86 -7.90 11.76
N LYS A 172 11.57 -7.12 12.58
CA LYS A 172 12.20 -7.61 13.82
C LYS A 172 11.19 -8.23 14.79
N ALA A 173 10.05 -7.59 15.02
CA ALA A 173 9.00 -8.13 15.89
C ALA A 173 8.40 -9.43 15.30
N LEU A 174 8.20 -9.50 13.99
CA LEU A 174 7.68 -10.69 13.32
C LEU A 174 8.64 -11.89 13.44
N GLU A 175 9.95 -11.66 13.34
CA GLU A 175 10.96 -12.69 13.56
C GLU A 175 10.93 -13.22 15.00
N GLU A 176 10.79 -12.34 15.99
CA GLU A 176 10.70 -12.72 17.41
C GLU A 176 9.39 -13.48 17.71
N ILE A 177 8.26 -13.06 17.12
CA ILE A 177 6.97 -13.75 17.23
C ILE A 177 7.02 -15.15 16.59
N GLN A 178 7.69 -15.31 15.45
CA GLN A 178 7.85 -16.63 14.82
C GLN A 178 8.67 -17.59 15.70
N LYS A 179 9.69 -17.07 16.40
CA LYS A 179 10.54 -17.86 17.31
C LYS A 179 9.86 -18.24 18.61
N SER A 180 8.81 -17.55 19.03
CA SER A 180 8.10 -17.82 20.30
C SER A 180 7.12 -19.01 20.23
N GLU A 181 7.05 -19.71 19.09
CA GLU A 181 6.16 -20.87 18.81
C GLU A 181 4.68 -20.62 19.13
N THR A 182 4.29 -19.36 19.29
CA THR A 182 2.95 -18.91 19.68
C THR A 182 2.03 -18.83 18.46
N ILE A 183 2.61 -18.68 17.27
CA ILE A 183 1.92 -18.65 15.99
C ILE A 183 2.22 -19.90 15.17
N ASN A 184 1.27 -20.29 14.32
CA ASN A 184 1.47 -21.30 13.29
C ASN A 184 2.09 -20.67 12.03
N GLU A 185 1.61 -19.48 11.65
CA GLU A 185 2.15 -18.73 10.52
C GLU A 185 1.79 -17.23 10.57
N VAL A 186 2.56 -16.43 9.85
CA VAL A 186 2.19 -15.06 9.47
C VAL A 186 1.42 -15.12 8.16
N ALA A 187 0.10 -15.19 8.23
CA ALA A 187 -0.75 -15.43 7.07
C ALA A 187 -0.87 -14.22 6.12
N SER A 188 -0.71 -12.99 6.62
CA SER A 188 -0.76 -11.81 5.76
C SER A 188 -0.14 -10.58 6.43
N ILE A 189 0.51 -9.75 5.62
CA ILE A 189 0.99 -8.41 5.99
C ILE A 189 0.62 -7.47 4.85
N MET A 190 -0.05 -6.37 5.15
CA MET A 190 -0.43 -5.34 4.16
C MET A 190 -0.31 -3.96 4.78
N LYS A 191 0.12 -2.96 4.01
CA LYS A 191 0.07 -1.57 4.46
C LYS A 191 -1.38 -1.10 4.56
N VAL A 192 -1.65 -0.23 5.52
CA VAL A 192 -2.92 0.48 5.66
C VAL A 192 -2.71 1.93 5.23
N LYS A 193 -3.51 2.41 4.29
CA LYS A 193 -3.55 3.82 3.89
C LYS A 193 -4.90 4.43 4.26
N ARG A 194 -4.81 5.66 4.73
CA ARG A 194 -5.97 6.49 5.11
C ARG A 194 -6.37 7.34 3.93
#